data_AF-A0A848YCB4-F1
#
_entry.id   AF-A0A848YCB4-F1
#
_cell.length_a   1.000
_cell.length_b   1.000
_cell.length_c   1.000
_cell.angle_alpha   90.00
_cell.angle_beta   90.00
_cell.angle_gamma   90.00
#
_symmetry.space_group_name_H-M   'P 1'
#
loop_
_entity.id
_entity.type
_entity.pdbx_description
1 polymer ?
#
loop_
_entity_poly.entity_id
_entity_poly.type
_entity_poly.pdbx_seq_one_letter_code
_entity_poly.pdbx_strand_id
1 'polypeptide(L)'
;MKTESWHGPIPRDLVGDNAPSVRSGDDAALYGSAVIEPLGPVEVRTHQSFVLRYTAGKIGLDDTGGIQVCFRMISDAAKPQTTDPTKPGYLTATCSGEGSVRLTIGPYGQRPWNLAVNAE
;
A
#
# COMPACT_ATOMS: atom_id res chain seq x y z
N MET A 1 50.84 -10.52 4.34
CA MET A 1 50.39 -9.66 5.44
C MET A 1 49.11 -8.97 4.98
N LYS A 2 47.93 -9.41 5.44
CA LYS A 2 46.63 -8.84 5.05
C LYS A 2 46.33 -7.65 5.94
N THR A 3 46.45 -6.44 5.40
CA THR A 3 46.01 -5.18 6.00
C THR A 3 44.57 -4.90 5.57
N GLU A 4 43.62 -5.66 6.09
CA GLU A 4 42.20 -5.32 5.94
C GLU A 4 41.62 -4.97 7.31
N SER A 5 41.25 -3.70 7.47
CA SER A 5 40.61 -3.19 8.67
C SER A 5 39.15 -3.66 8.69
N TRP A 6 38.82 -4.54 9.62
CA TRP A 6 37.47 -5.10 9.82
C TRP A 6 36.37 -4.07 10.12
N HIS A 7 36.72 -2.80 10.30
CA HIS A 7 35.82 -1.68 10.63
C HIS A 7 35.79 -0.59 9.55
N GLY A 8 36.39 -0.83 8.37
CA GLY A 8 36.35 0.10 7.25
C GLY A 8 35.05 0.00 6.44
N PRO A 9 34.68 1.03 5.65
CA PRO A 9 33.60 0.90 4.67
C PRO A 9 33.90 -0.25 3.70
N ILE A 10 32.86 -1.01 3.34
CA ILE A 10 32.98 -2.13 2.41
C ILE A 10 33.52 -1.60 1.07
N PRO A 11 34.58 -2.22 0.52
CA PRO A 11 35.10 -1.89 -0.81
C PRO A 11 33.97 -1.88 -1.85
N ARG A 12 33.91 -0.83 -2.68
CA ARG A 12 32.79 -0.62 -3.62
C ARG A 12 32.58 -1.78 -4.59
N ASP A 13 33.64 -2.47 -4.97
CA ASP A 13 33.63 -3.67 -5.80
C ASP A 13 33.03 -4.91 -5.13
N LEU A 14 32.92 -4.90 -3.79
CA LEU A 14 32.22 -5.91 -3.00
C LEU A 14 30.80 -5.45 -2.60
N VAL A 15 30.46 -4.18 -2.84
CA VAL A 15 29.09 -3.70 -2.73
C VAL A 15 28.36 -4.13 -4.00
N GLY A 16 27.34 -4.97 -3.84
CA GLY A 16 26.40 -5.24 -4.92
C GLY A 16 25.64 -3.96 -5.25
N ASP A 17 26.23 -3.11 -6.08
CA ASP A 17 25.53 -1.97 -6.67
C ASP A 17 24.39 -2.54 -7.51
N ASN A 18 23.16 -2.34 -7.03
CA ASN A 18 21.96 -2.65 -7.77
C ASN A 18 21.86 -1.66 -8.96
N ALA A 19 22.61 -1.97 -10.01
CA ALA A 19 22.63 -1.22 -11.26
C ALA A 19 22.30 -2.16 -12.43
N PRO A 20 21.39 -1.75 -13.33
CA PRO A 20 20.73 -0.44 -13.37
C PRO A 20 19.53 -0.39 -12.39
N SER A 21 19.27 0.81 -11.87
CA SER A 21 18.10 1.19 -11.07
C SER A 21 16.94 0.21 -11.18
N VAL A 22 16.58 -0.47 -10.08
CA VAL A 22 15.27 -1.13 -9.99
C VAL A 22 14.23 -0.04 -10.11
N ARG A 23 13.73 0.16 -11.33
CA ARG A 23 12.54 0.94 -11.59
C ARG A 23 11.38 -0.03 -11.41
N SER A 24 10.39 0.36 -10.61
CA SER A 24 9.10 -0.32 -10.67
C SER A 24 8.64 -0.33 -12.12
N GLY A 25 8.30 -1.50 -12.64
CA GLY A 25 7.69 -1.57 -13.95
C GLY A 25 6.39 -0.77 -13.95
N ASP A 26 6.18 0.02 -14.98
CA ASP A 26 5.10 0.99 -15.13
C ASP A 26 4.03 0.54 -16.14
N ASP A 27 4.22 -0.62 -16.76
CA ASP A 27 3.23 -1.23 -17.64
C ASP A 27 2.03 -1.76 -16.84
N ALA A 28 0.95 -0.98 -16.82
CA ALA A 28 -0.29 -1.34 -16.16
C ALA A 28 -0.91 -2.65 -16.68
N ALA A 29 -0.67 -3.04 -17.93
CA ALA A 29 -1.16 -4.31 -18.46
C ALA A 29 -0.44 -5.51 -17.82
N LEU A 30 0.81 -5.34 -17.40
CA LEU A 30 1.59 -6.37 -16.72
C LEU A 30 1.39 -6.33 -15.20
N TYR A 31 1.54 -5.16 -14.59
CA TYR A 31 1.59 -5.00 -13.12
C TYR A 31 0.26 -4.60 -12.48
N GLY A 32 -0.71 -4.17 -13.27
CA GLY A 32 -1.98 -3.66 -12.79
C GLY A 32 -1.98 -2.16 -12.53
N SER A 33 -3.11 -1.66 -12.05
CA SER A 33 -3.30 -0.24 -11.75
C SER A 33 -4.27 -0.05 -10.59
N ALA A 34 -4.14 1.08 -9.90
CA ALA A 34 -5.06 1.51 -8.85
C ALA A 34 -5.60 2.90 -9.18
N VAL A 35 -6.91 3.06 -9.03
CA VAL A 35 -7.59 4.36 -9.13
C VAL A 35 -8.40 4.60 -7.86
N ILE A 36 -8.48 5.86 -7.45
CA ILE A 36 -9.33 6.30 -6.34
C ILE A 36 -10.26 7.39 -6.85
N GLU A 37 -11.54 7.29 -6.51
CA GLU A 37 -12.57 8.23 -6.95
C GLU A 37 -13.51 8.57 -5.79
N PRO A 38 -14.09 9.79 -5.73
CA PRO A 38 -13.89 10.87 -6.67
C PRO A 38 -12.54 11.57 -6.49
N LEU A 39 -11.98 12.06 -7.61
CA LEU A 39 -10.84 12.97 -7.62
C LEU A 39 -11.37 14.40 -7.69
N GLY A 40 -11.34 15.12 -6.58
CA GLY A 40 -11.79 16.51 -6.55
C GLY A 40 -11.70 17.12 -5.16
N PRO A 41 -11.81 18.46 -5.07
CA PRO A 41 -11.94 19.13 -3.79
C PRO A 41 -13.19 18.62 -3.05
N VAL A 42 -13.06 18.52 -1.73
CA VAL A 42 -14.15 18.12 -0.85
C VAL A 42 -14.42 19.25 0.14
N GLU A 43 -15.67 19.38 0.57
CA GLU A 43 -16.03 20.38 1.58
C GLU A 43 -15.31 20.08 2.90
N VAL A 44 -14.73 21.11 3.50
CA VAL A 44 -14.04 20.98 4.79
C VAL A 44 -15.01 20.55 5.89
N ARG A 45 -14.54 19.73 6.84
CA ARG A 45 -15.33 19.23 7.98
C ARG A 45 -16.58 18.42 7.59
N THR A 46 -16.54 17.75 6.44
CA THR A 46 -17.59 16.82 5.98
C THR A 46 -17.07 15.39 5.90
N HIS A 47 -17.99 14.43 5.76
CA HIS A 47 -17.65 13.03 5.49
C HIS A 47 -17.81 12.75 4.00
N GLN A 48 -16.83 12.07 3.43
CA GLN A 48 -16.81 11.71 2.02
C GLN A 48 -16.54 10.23 1.84
N SER A 49 -17.16 9.65 0.82
CA SER A 49 -16.94 8.26 0.43
C SER A 49 -16.04 8.21 -0.80
N PHE A 50 -15.02 7.37 -0.73
CA PHE A 50 -14.10 7.11 -1.83
C PHE A 50 -14.17 5.63 -2.20
N VAL A 51 -14.03 5.34 -3.49
CA VAL A 51 -13.88 4.00 -4.03
C VAL A 51 -12.45 3.87 -4.53
N LEU A 52 -11.69 2.95 -3.94
CA LEU A 52 -10.42 2.50 -4.47
C LEU A 52 -10.65 1.24 -5.29
N ARG A 53 -10.29 1.27 -6.57
CA ARG A 53 -10.35 0.11 -7.47
C ARG A 53 -8.93 -0.25 -7.87
N TYR A 54 -8.53 -1.47 -7.54
CA TYR A 54 -7.35 -2.09 -8.10
C TYR A 54 -7.76 -3.03 -9.24
N THR A 55 -7.08 -2.91 -10.37
CA THR A 55 -7.22 -3.81 -11.51
C THR A 55 -5.93 -4.59 -11.65
N ALA A 56 -6.00 -5.89 -11.42
CA ALA A 56 -4.85 -6.78 -11.58
C ALA A 56 -4.36 -6.76 -13.05
N GLY A 57 -3.05 -6.63 -13.24
CA GLY A 57 -2.41 -6.86 -14.52
C GLY A 57 -2.20 -8.35 -14.79
N LYS A 58 -1.56 -8.68 -15.91
CA LYS A 58 -1.30 -10.06 -16.35
C LYS A 58 -0.57 -10.91 -15.30
N ILE A 59 0.30 -10.30 -14.49
CA ILE A 59 1.08 -11.01 -13.46
C ILE A 59 0.23 -11.29 -12.22
N GLY A 60 -0.85 -10.52 -12.00
CA GLY A 60 -1.74 -10.71 -10.86
C GLY A 60 -1.16 -10.28 -9.51
N LEU A 61 -1.89 -10.62 -8.45
CA LEU A 61 -1.38 -10.64 -7.08
C LEU A 61 -1.22 -12.11 -6.69
N ASP A 62 -0.05 -12.45 -6.14
CA ASP A 62 0.30 -13.82 -5.75
C ASP A 62 0.03 -14.07 -4.26
N ASP A 63 0.28 -15.30 -3.79
CA ASP A 63 0.23 -15.66 -2.37
C ASP A 63 1.06 -14.66 -1.54
N THR A 64 0.48 -14.15 -0.46
CA THR A 64 1.00 -13.05 0.40
C THR A 64 0.94 -11.63 -0.20
N GLY A 65 0.52 -11.49 -1.46
CA GLY A 65 0.20 -10.23 -2.08
C GLY A 65 -1.11 -9.66 -1.55
N GLY A 66 -1.20 -8.34 -1.46
CA GLY A 66 -2.39 -7.66 -0.99
C GLY A 66 -2.36 -6.18 -1.28
N ILE A 67 -3.48 -5.51 -1.01
CA ILE A 67 -3.58 -4.06 -1.15
C ILE A 67 -3.57 -3.46 0.25
N GLN A 68 -2.62 -2.56 0.50
CA GLN A 68 -2.54 -1.82 1.75
C GLN A 68 -2.93 -0.35 1.53
N VAL A 69 -3.94 0.12 2.27
CA VAL A 69 -4.36 1.52 2.28
C VAL A 69 -3.90 2.15 3.59
N CYS A 70 -2.95 3.08 3.53
CA CYS A 70 -2.31 3.67 4.69
C CYS A 70 -2.85 5.07 5.00
N PHE A 71 -3.11 5.33 6.28
CA PHE A 71 -3.65 6.57 6.79
C PHE A 71 -2.57 7.33 7.58
N ARG A 72 -2.50 8.64 7.35
CA ARG A 72 -1.50 9.48 8.02
C ARG A 72 -1.81 9.59 9.52
N MET A 73 -0.77 9.49 10.34
CA MET A 73 -0.88 9.50 11.81
C MET A 73 -1.60 10.75 12.34
N ILE A 74 -1.24 11.92 11.83
CA ILE A 74 -1.91 13.18 12.17
C ILE A 74 -2.82 13.52 10.99
N SER A 75 -4.12 13.25 11.17
CA SER A 75 -5.17 13.57 10.20
C SER A 75 -6.53 13.65 10.88
N ASP A 76 -7.48 14.32 10.22
CA ASP A 76 -8.90 14.33 10.59
C ASP A 76 -9.65 13.11 10.01
N ALA A 77 -8.94 12.11 9.48
CA ALA A 77 -9.55 10.92 8.92
C ALA A 77 -10.24 10.11 10.02
N ALA A 78 -11.50 9.70 9.77
CA ALA A 78 -12.19 8.79 10.66
C ALA A 78 -11.44 7.46 10.78
N LYS A 79 -11.48 6.83 11.96
CA LYS A 79 -10.86 5.53 12.17
C LYS A 79 -11.57 4.47 11.30
N PRO A 80 -10.84 3.75 10.42
CA PRO A 80 -11.42 2.69 9.60
C PRO A 80 -12.03 1.57 10.46
N GLN A 81 -13.16 1.05 10.00
CA GLN A 81 -13.92 -0.03 10.64
C GLN A 81 -14.80 -0.76 9.61
N THR A 82 -15.17 -2.01 9.88
CA THR A 82 -15.96 -2.87 8.96
C THR A 82 -17.27 -3.37 9.57
N THR A 83 -17.67 -2.85 10.73
CA THR A 83 -18.75 -3.41 11.56
C THR A 83 -20.05 -2.63 11.51
N ASP A 84 -20.02 -1.30 11.42
CA ASP A 84 -21.23 -0.46 11.44
C ASP A 84 -21.31 0.40 10.17
N PRO A 85 -22.17 0.05 9.19
CA PRO A 85 -22.29 0.78 7.93
C PRO A 85 -22.79 2.22 8.08
N THR A 86 -23.30 2.59 9.25
CA THR A 86 -23.87 3.93 9.48
C THR A 86 -22.88 4.91 10.13
N LYS A 87 -21.69 4.44 10.51
CA LYS A 87 -20.69 5.24 11.23
C LYS A 87 -19.54 5.68 10.32
N PRO A 88 -18.92 6.84 10.60
CA PRO A 88 -17.70 7.27 9.93
C PRO A 88 -16.62 6.19 9.92
N GLY A 89 -15.83 6.17 8.85
CA GLY A 89 -14.75 5.20 8.68
C GLY A 89 -15.22 3.79 8.28
N TYR A 90 -16.52 3.59 8.05
CA TYR A 90 -16.99 2.32 7.49
C TYR A 90 -16.39 2.08 6.12
N LEU A 91 -15.90 0.85 5.91
CA LEU A 91 -15.41 0.38 4.62
C LEU A 91 -15.80 -1.09 4.41
N THR A 92 -15.87 -1.45 3.14
CA THR A 92 -16.02 -2.83 2.66
C THR A 92 -15.13 -3.02 1.44
N ALA A 93 -14.86 -4.29 1.10
CA ALA A 93 -14.14 -4.64 -0.10
C ALA A 93 -14.86 -5.80 -0.79
N THR A 94 -14.79 -5.80 -2.11
CA THR A 94 -15.27 -6.89 -2.96
C THR A 94 -14.23 -7.16 -4.03
N CYS A 95 -14.18 -8.41 -4.49
CA CYS A 95 -13.37 -8.82 -5.63
C CYS A 95 -14.30 -9.36 -6.71
N SER A 96 -13.99 -9.08 -7.98
CA SER A 96 -14.74 -9.62 -9.12
C SER A 96 -14.29 -11.03 -9.52
N GLY A 97 -13.18 -11.51 -8.97
CA GLY A 97 -12.69 -12.87 -9.16
C GLY A 97 -13.29 -13.85 -8.12
N GLU A 98 -12.81 -15.09 -8.15
CA GLU A 98 -13.29 -16.16 -7.28
C GLU A 98 -12.70 -16.11 -5.85
N GLY A 99 -11.69 -15.27 -5.63
CA GLY A 99 -11.04 -15.10 -4.34
C GLY A 99 -11.89 -14.33 -3.33
N SER A 100 -11.86 -14.76 -2.07
CA SER A 100 -12.42 -13.98 -0.95
C SER A 100 -11.43 -12.92 -0.48
N VAL A 101 -11.91 -11.70 -0.21
CA VAL A 101 -11.09 -10.63 0.37
C VAL A 101 -11.31 -10.56 1.88
N ARG A 102 -10.23 -10.64 2.63
CA ARG A 102 -10.18 -10.41 4.08
C ARG A 102 -9.66 -9.01 4.34
N LEU A 103 -10.31 -8.31 5.27
CA LEU A 103 -9.89 -6.99 5.71
C LEU A 103 -9.31 -7.05 7.11
N THR A 104 -8.08 -6.55 7.26
CA THR A 104 -7.44 -6.36 8.57
C THR A 104 -7.10 -4.90 8.78
N ILE A 105 -7.33 -4.39 10.00
CA ILE A 105 -7.12 -2.99 10.35
C ILE A 105 -6.17 -2.93 11.54
N GLY A 106 -5.06 -2.21 11.41
CA GLY A 106 -4.07 -2.19 12.47
C GLY A 106 -2.86 -1.30 12.18
N PRO A 107 -1.90 -1.24 13.12
CA PRO A 107 -0.73 -0.39 13.01
C PRO A 107 0.35 -0.98 12.09
N TYR A 108 -0.04 -1.40 10.87
CA TYR A 108 0.84 -2.13 9.94
C TYR A 108 1.66 -1.23 9.03
N GLY A 109 1.33 0.06 8.95
CA GLY A 109 1.99 0.97 8.03
C GLY A 109 3.27 1.57 8.62
N GLN A 110 4.11 2.10 7.75
CA GLN A 110 5.35 2.78 8.12
C GLN A 110 5.10 4.26 8.38
N ARG A 111 5.78 4.85 9.37
CA ARG A 111 5.73 6.30 9.60
C ARG A 111 5.99 7.07 8.31
N PRO A 112 5.23 8.14 8.02
CA PRO A 112 4.17 8.76 8.84
C PRO A 112 2.76 8.13 8.77
N TRP A 113 2.57 6.97 8.13
CA TRP A 113 1.27 6.31 7.98
C TRP A 113 1.12 5.07 8.86
N ASN A 114 0.95 5.26 10.17
CA ASN A 114 0.96 4.13 11.11
C ASN A 114 -0.25 3.21 10.97
N LEU A 115 -1.44 3.75 10.68
CA LEU A 115 -2.66 2.96 10.59
C LEU A 115 -2.86 2.52 9.14
N ALA A 116 -3.16 1.24 8.95
CA ALA A 116 -3.43 0.70 7.62
C ALA A 116 -4.60 -0.27 7.63
N VAL A 117 -5.22 -0.38 6.45
CA VAL A 117 -6.19 -1.42 6.10
C VAL A 117 -5.51 -2.32 5.07
N ASN A 118 -5.38 -3.62 5.37
CA ASN A 118 -4.93 -4.61 4.38
C ASN A 118 -6.14 -5.34 3.81
N ALA A 119 -6.14 -5.53 2.50
CA ALA A 119 -7.03 -6.40 1.76
C ALA A 119 -6.20 -7.56 1.17
N GLU A 120 -6.44 -8.77 1.68
CA GLU A 120 -5.68 -10.01 1.39
C GLU A 120 -6.59 -11.23 1.23
#